data_AF-A0A2V6FNN5-F1
#
_entry.id   AF-A0A2V6FNN5-F1
#
_cell.length_a   1.000
_cell.length_b   1.000
_cell.length_c   1.000
_cell.angle_alpha   90.00
_cell.angle_beta   90.00
_cell.angle_gamma   90.00
#
_symmetry.space_group_name_H-M   'P 1'
#
loop_
_entity.id
_entity.type
_entity.pdbx_description
1 polymer ?
#
loop_
_entity_poly.entity_id
_entity_poly.type
_entity_poly.pdbx_seq_one_letter_code
_entity_poly.pdbx_strand_id
1 'polypeptide(L)'
;MKILLASSEVHPYSKTGGLADMVGALAKALARAGLRVGLVTPLYRDILERFPDIHSFDWRIDLPLGASRVQAEVLKREWEPGLTVYFIHRPELYQRAGLYQEAGVDYPDNAGRFIFF
;
A
#
# COMPACT_ATOMS: atom_id res chain seq x y z
N MET A 1 5.47 -20.16 9.00
CA MET A 1 5.96 -19.42 7.82
C MET A 1 5.38 -18.01 7.82
N LYS A 2 6.13 -17.00 7.36
CA LYS A 2 5.66 -15.61 7.24
C LYS A 2 5.64 -15.24 5.75
N ILE A 3 4.58 -14.60 5.28
CA ILE A 3 4.43 -14.15 3.88
C ILE A 3 4.24 -12.64 3.87
N LEU A 4 4.91 -11.95 2.95
CA LEU A 4 4.67 -10.54 2.66
C LEU A 4 4.20 -10.44 1.21
N LEU A 5 3.03 -9.86 1.00
CA LEU A 5 2.51 -9.51 -0.31
C LEU A 5 2.69 -8.00 -0.50
N ALA A 6 3.13 -7.57 -1.68
CA ALA A 6 3.20 -6.16 -2.04
C ALA A 6 2.30 -5.93 -3.27
N SER A 7 1.42 -4.94 -3.18
CA SER A 7 0.55 -4.55 -4.29
C SER A 7 0.24 -3.07 -4.25
N SER A 8 0.31 -2.42 -5.42
CA SER A 8 -0.14 -1.04 -5.59
C SER A 8 -1.65 -0.89 -5.39
N GLU A 9 -2.41 -1.98 -5.42
CA GLU A 9 -3.86 -2.00 -5.32
C GLU A 9 -4.35 -3.08 -4.36
N VAL A 10 -5.26 -2.71 -3.45
CA VAL A 10 -5.87 -3.63 -2.49
C VAL A 10 -7.28 -3.16 -2.15
N HIS A 11 -8.31 -3.94 -2.47
CA HIS A 11 -9.68 -3.63 -2.07
C HIS A 11 -9.90 -4.00 -0.58
N PRO A 12 -10.42 -3.10 0.30
CA PRO A 12 -11.20 -1.90 -0.02
C PRO A 12 -10.43 -0.58 -0.03
N TYR A 13 -9.11 -0.59 0.12
CA TYR A 13 -8.31 0.63 0.23
C TYR A 13 -8.18 1.37 -1.11
N SER A 14 -7.75 0.66 -2.16
CA SER A 14 -7.43 1.23 -3.47
C SER A 14 -7.75 0.22 -4.58
N LYS A 15 -8.32 0.69 -5.70
CA LYS A 15 -8.78 -0.18 -6.80
C LYS A 15 -8.95 0.59 -8.11
N THR A 16 -8.35 0.06 -9.17
CA THR A 16 -8.60 0.42 -10.57
C THR A 16 -9.11 -0.76 -11.38
N GLY A 17 -8.76 -2.00 -10.97
CA GLY A 17 -9.15 -3.22 -11.67
C GLY A 17 -9.25 -4.45 -10.75
N GLY A 18 -9.18 -5.64 -11.36
CA GLY A 18 -9.37 -6.92 -10.65
C GLY A 18 -8.19 -7.36 -9.77
N LEU A 19 -7.00 -6.78 -9.95
CA LEU A 19 -5.81 -7.08 -9.14
C LEU A 19 -6.09 -6.82 -7.65
N ALA A 20 -6.75 -5.69 -7.34
CA ALA A 20 -7.07 -5.28 -5.98
C ALA A 20 -7.89 -6.34 -5.21
N ASP A 21 -8.85 -6.96 -5.90
CA ASP A 21 -9.70 -8.00 -5.33
C ASP A 21 -8.92 -9.30 -5.16
N MET A 22 -8.13 -9.68 -6.18
CA MET A 22 -7.34 -10.91 -6.16
C MET A 22 -6.34 -10.92 -5.01
N VAL A 23 -5.55 -9.85 -4.85
CA VAL A 23 -4.55 -9.75 -3.79
C VAL A 23 -5.20 -9.76 -2.41
N GLY A 24 -6.30 -9.03 -2.24
CA GLY A 24 -7.05 -9.04 -0.99
C GLY A 24 -7.62 -10.41 -0.64
N ALA A 25 -8.15 -11.15 -1.63
CA ALA A 25 -8.67 -12.50 -1.44
C ALA A 25 -7.55 -13.50 -1.10
N LEU A 26 -6.40 -13.43 -1.80
CA LEU A 26 -5.24 -14.28 -1.55
C LEU A 26 -4.69 -14.06 -0.13
N ALA A 27 -4.53 -12.80 0.28
CA ALA A 27 -4.01 -12.46 1.62
C ALA A 27 -4.88 -13.07 2.73
N LYS A 28 -6.20 -12.94 2.61
CA LYS A 28 -7.18 -13.53 3.54
C LYS A 28 -7.14 -15.05 3.54
N ALA A 29 -7.08 -15.66 2.35
CA ALA A 29 -7.01 -17.12 2.24
C ALA A 29 -5.75 -17.68 2.93
N LEU A 30 -4.60 -17.05 2.75
CA LEU A 30 -3.35 -17.43 3.39
C LEU A 30 -3.41 -17.26 4.92
N ALA A 31 -3.98 -16.15 5.41
CA ALA A 31 -4.14 -15.93 6.84
C ALA A 31 -5.07 -16.97 7.50
N ARG A 32 -6.20 -17.28 6.85
CA ARG A 32 -7.15 -18.32 7.30
C ARG A 32 -6.56 -19.72 7.27
N ALA A 33 -5.55 -19.97 6.43
CA ALA A 33 -4.76 -21.19 6.44
C ALA A 33 -3.74 -21.26 7.61
N GLY A 34 -3.75 -20.28 8.52
CA GLY A 34 -2.90 -20.25 9.72
C GLY A 34 -1.53 -19.61 9.49
N LEU A 35 -1.31 -18.95 8.35
CA LEU A 35 -0.06 -18.25 8.05
C LEU A 35 -0.08 -16.83 8.60
N ARG A 36 1.11 -16.28 8.91
CA ARG A 36 1.25 -14.86 9.23
C ARG A 36 1.50 -14.08 7.95
N VAL A 37 0.57 -13.20 7.59
CA VAL A 37 0.57 -12.47 6.33
C VAL A 37 0.69 -10.98 6.59
N GLY A 38 1.66 -10.35 5.93
CA GLY A 38 1.72 -8.91 5.75
C GLY A 38 1.26 -8.56 4.35
N LEU A 39 0.52 -7.46 4.19
CA LEU A 39 0.18 -6.89 2.89
C LEU A 39 0.61 -5.43 2.85
N VAL A 40 1.53 -5.09 1.96
CA VAL A 40 2.05 -3.72 1.82
C VAL A 40 1.39 -3.05 0.63
N THR A 41 0.94 -1.81 0.82
CA THR A 41 0.34 -0.99 -0.25
C THR A 41 0.61 0.50 -0.01
N PRO A 42 0.61 1.36 -1.04
CA PRO A 42 0.73 2.80 -0.82
C PRO A 42 -0.47 3.38 -0.07
N LEU A 43 -0.23 4.39 0.76
CA LEU A 43 -1.30 5.17 1.39
C LEU A 43 -1.80 6.24 0.42
N TYR A 44 -2.73 5.87 -0.45
CA TYR A 44 -3.42 6.81 -1.33
C TYR A 44 -4.32 7.78 -0.56
N ARG A 45 -4.73 8.83 -1.26
CA ARG A 45 -5.68 9.84 -0.78
C ARG A 45 -6.95 9.19 -0.21
N ASP A 46 -7.54 9.82 0.78
CA ASP A 46 -8.83 9.46 1.41
C ASP A 46 -8.84 8.13 2.21
N ILE A 47 -7.74 7.34 2.20
CA ILE A 47 -7.68 6.08 2.96
C ILE A 47 -7.77 6.33 4.48
N LEU A 48 -7.03 7.31 5.01
CA LEU A 48 -7.05 7.60 6.46
C LEU A 48 -8.42 8.07 6.95
N GLU A 49 -9.14 8.82 6.11
CA GLU A 49 -10.50 9.27 6.44
C GLU A 49 -11.50 8.10 6.47
N ARG A 50 -11.32 7.13 5.57
CA ARG A 50 -12.19 5.95 5.47
C ARG A 50 -11.86 4.87 6.50
N PHE A 51 -10.64 4.83 7.01
CA PHE A 51 -10.13 3.79 7.92
C PHE A 51 -9.37 4.44 9.10
N PRO A 52 -10.09 4.98 10.10
CA PRO A 52 -9.49 5.71 11.22
C PRO A 52 -8.71 4.82 12.20
N ASP A 53 -8.80 3.50 12.07
CA ASP A 53 -8.04 2.51 12.86
C ASP A 53 -6.62 2.25 12.32
N ILE A 54 -6.27 2.85 11.17
CA ILE A 54 -4.89 2.89 10.68
C ILE A 54 -4.06 3.78 11.62
N HIS A 55 -2.95 3.26 12.12
CA HIS A 55 -2.08 3.96 13.07
C HIS A 55 -0.61 3.77 12.72
N SER A 56 0.24 4.61 13.29
CA SER A 56 1.69 4.57 13.03
C SER A 56 2.29 3.20 13.40
N PHE A 57 3.16 2.71 12.52
CA PHE A 57 4.06 1.61 12.81
C PHE A 57 5.44 2.21 13.06
N ASP A 58 6.11 1.78 14.12
CA ASP A 58 7.45 2.29 14.51
C ASP A 58 8.53 1.74 13.56
N TRP A 59 8.42 2.14 12.30
CA TRP A 59 9.31 1.78 11.21
C TRP A 59 9.28 2.85 10.13
N ARG A 60 10.44 3.08 9.52
CA ARG A 60 10.62 4.07 8.46
C ARG A 60 11.41 3.45 7.33
N ILE A 61 11.06 3.84 6.12
CA ILE A 61 11.80 3.53 4.90
C ILE A 61 12.77 4.69 4.68
N ASP A 62 14.02 4.39 4.35
CA ASP A 62 15.03 5.36 3.94
C ASP A 62 15.97 4.70 2.93
N LEU A 63 15.71 4.94 1.64
CA LEU A 63 16.31 4.21 0.52
C LEU A 63 16.78 5.19 -0.58
N PRO A 64 17.82 4.85 -1.34
CA PRO A 64 18.17 5.61 -2.54
C PRO A 64 17.14 5.40 -3.66
N LEU A 65 16.80 6.47 -4.38
CA LEU A 65 15.99 6.46 -5.59
C LEU A 65 16.71 7.26 -6.69
N GLY A 66 17.54 6.59 -7.48
CA GLY A 66 18.45 7.26 -8.40
C GLY A 66 19.48 8.10 -7.66
N ALA A 67 19.54 9.41 -7.96
CA ALA A 67 20.48 10.34 -7.32
C ALA A 67 19.98 10.91 -5.98
N SER A 68 18.73 10.63 -5.59
CA SER A 68 18.14 11.14 -4.34
C SER A 68 18.01 10.04 -3.28
N ARG A 69 17.86 10.43 -2.01
CA ARG A 69 17.34 9.56 -0.96
C ARG A 69 15.89 9.91 -0.68
N VAL A 70 15.05 8.89 -0.57
CA VAL A 70 13.62 9.05 -0.30
C VAL A 70 13.27 8.31 0.98
N GLN A 71 12.57 9.01 1.87
CA GLN A 71 12.10 8.49 3.14
C GLN A 71 10.58 8.35 3.12
N ALA A 72 10.03 7.32 3.77
CA ALA A 72 8.60 7.21 3.99
C ALA A 72 8.30 6.66 5.38
N GLU A 73 7.18 7.10 5.94
CA GLU A 73 6.63 6.49 7.15
C GLU A 73 5.84 5.24 6.80
N VAL A 74 5.70 4.33 7.75
CA VAL A 74 4.83 3.18 7.60
C VAL A 74 3.73 3.25 8.63
N LEU A 75 2.50 3.16 8.15
CA LEU A 75 1.32 2.98 9.00
C LEU A 75 0.87 1.53 8.89
N LYS A 76 0.06 1.07 9.84
CA LYS A 76 -0.46 -0.29 9.81
C LYS A 76 -1.90 -0.38 10.29
N ARG A 77 -2.53 -1.50 9.94
CA ARG A 77 -3.85 -1.90 10.38
C ARG A 77 -3.94 -3.41 10.44
N GLU A 78 -4.48 -3.95 11.53
CA GLU A 78 -4.89 -5.36 11.59
C GLU A 78 -6.19 -5.52 10.79
N TRP A 79 -6.19 -6.31 9.71
CA TRP A 79 -7.38 -6.47 8.88
C TRP A 79 -8.24 -7.65 9.34
N GLU A 80 -7.61 -8.79 9.61
CA GLU A 80 -8.22 -9.95 10.28
C GLU A 80 -7.11 -10.74 11.01
N PRO A 81 -7.42 -11.66 11.92
CA PRO A 81 -6.40 -12.41 12.66
C PRO A 81 -5.37 -13.06 11.73
N GLY A 82 -4.10 -12.72 11.92
CA GLY A 82 -2.99 -13.22 11.10
C GLY A 82 -2.72 -12.42 9.81
N LEU A 83 -3.48 -11.35 9.54
CA LEU A 83 -3.30 -10.45 8.39
C LEU A 83 -3.17 -8.98 8.83
N THR A 84 -1.95 -8.46 8.71
CA THR A 84 -1.65 -7.04 8.94
C THR A 84 -1.42 -6.34 7.59
N VAL A 85 -2.05 -5.18 7.40
CA VAL A 85 -1.80 -4.31 6.25
C VAL A 85 -0.84 -3.21 6.67
N TYR A 86 0.18 -2.97 5.85
CA TYR A 86 1.16 -1.91 6.01
C TYR A 86 0.97 -0.89 4.88
N PHE A 87 0.93 0.38 5.24
CA PHE A 87 0.70 1.48 4.32
C PHE A 87 1.96 2.32 4.20
N ILE A 88 2.48 2.46 2.98
CA ILE A 88 3.62 3.33 2.71
C ILE A 88 3.12 4.77 2.63
N HIS A 89 3.44 5.56 3.65
CA HIS A 89 3.01 6.95 3.77
C HIS A 89 4.09 7.89 3.26
N ARG A 90 3.84 8.38 2.04
CA ARG A 90 4.59 9.46 1.40
C ARG A 90 3.61 10.33 0.59
N PRO A 91 3.05 11.38 1.20
CA PRO A 91 2.02 12.21 0.57
C PRO A 91 2.40 12.71 -0.82
N GLU A 92 3.65 13.12 -1.02
CA GLU A 92 4.14 13.67 -2.29
C GLU A 92 4.07 12.65 -3.44
N LEU A 93 4.09 11.35 -3.14
CA LEU A 93 3.97 10.28 -4.14
C LEU A 93 2.53 9.77 -4.27
N TYR A 94 1.74 9.72 -3.20
CA TYR A 94 0.49 8.95 -3.20
C TYR A 94 -0.79 9.75 -2.93
N GLN A 95 -0.71 10.99 -2.42
CA GLN A 95 -1.89 11.88 -2.28
C GLN A 95 -2.23 12.56 -3.61
N ARG A 96 -2.68 11.75 -4.57
CA ARG A 96 -3.02 12.16 -5.93
C ARG A 96 -4.52 11.97 -6.20
N ALA A 97 -5.01 12.53 -7.31
CA ALA A 97 -6.41 12.44 -7.70
C ALA A 97 -6.85 11.03 -8.09
N GLY A 98 -5.98 10.33 -8.82
CA GLY A 98 -6.12 8.91 -9.09
C GLY A 98 -4.86 8.14 -8.71
N LEU A 99 -4.91 6.83 -8.89
CA LEU A 99 -3.77 5.95 -8.60
C LEU A 99 -2.65 6.14 -9.63
N TYR A 100 -2.99 6.04 -10.92
CA TYR A 100 -2.06 6.11 -12.05
C TYR A 100 -2.29 7.33 -12.95
N GLN A 101 -3.51 7.86 -12.96
CA GLN A 101 -3.97 8.86 -13.93
C GLN A 101 -4.78 9.96 -13.27
N GLU A 102 -4.79 11.13 -13.90
CA GLU A 102 -5.70 12.24 -13.64
C GLU A 102 -6.39 12.64 -14.93
N ALA A 103 -7.74 12.63 -14.94
CA ALA A 103 -8.53 12.95 -16.13
C ALA A 103 -8.11 12.16 -17.40
N GLY A 104 -7.66 10.91 -17.25
CA GLY A 104 -7.22 10.03 -18.33
C GLY A 104 -5.77 10.25 -18.80
N VAL A 105 -5.00 11.12 -18.15
CA VAL A 105 -3.58 11.35 -18.43
C VAL A 105 -2.73 10.72 -17.33
N ASP A 106 -1.74 9.92 -17.72
CA ASP A 106 -0.81 9.29 -16.78
C ASP A 106 0.03 10.33 -16.03
N TYR A 107 0.26 10.10 -14.74
CA TYR A 107 1.23 10.89 -14.00
C TYR A 107 2.64 10.65 -14.58
N PRO A 108 3.39 11.71 -14.93
CA PRO A 108 4.69 11.58 -15.59
C PRO A 108 5.75 10.91 -14.71
N ASP A 109 5.55 10.94 -13.39
CA ASP A 109 6.44 10.35 -12.38
C ASP A 109 6.01 8.94 -11.94
N ASN A 110 5.02 8.31 -12.59
CA ASN A 110 4.54 6.97 -12.26
C ASN A 110 5.68 5.95 -12.09
N ALA A 111 6.65 5.94 -13.01
CA ALA A 111 7.80 5.05 -12.91
C ALA A 111 8.55 5.24 -11.57
N GLY A 112 8.82 6.48 -11.16
CA GLY A 112 9.50 6.76 -9.89
C GLY A 112 8.66 6.36 -8.67
N ARG A 113 7.35 6.64 -8.70
CA ARG A 113 6.41 6.33 -7.61
C ARG A 113 6.34 4.83 -7.31
N PHE A 114 6.38 3.99 -8.35
CA PHE A 114 6.27 2.55 -8.22
C PHE A 114 7.62 1.80 -8.25
N ILE A 115 8.73 2.49 -8.53
CA ILE A 115 10.08 1.98 -8.21
C ILE A 115 10.39 2.18 -6.72
N PHE A 116 9.90 3.27 -6.12
CA PHE A 116 10.06 3.52 -4.68
C PHE A 116 9.27 2.53 -3.82
N PHE A 117 8.06 2.17 -4.27
CA PHE A 117 7.21 1.18 -3.64
C PHE A 117 7.76 -0.24 -3.80
#